data_AF-A0A8X8X2J6-F1
#
_entry.id   AF-A0A8X8X2J6-F1
#
_cell.length_a   1.000
_cell.length_b   1.000
_cell.length_c   1.000
_cell.angle_alpha   90.00
_cell.angle_beta   90.00
_cell.angle_gamma   90.00
#
_symmetry.space_group_name_H-M   'P 1'
#
loop_
_entity.id
_entity.type
_entity.pdbx_description
1 polymer ?
#
loop_
_entity_poly.entity_id
_entity_poly.type
_entity_poly.pdbx_seq_one_letter_code
_entity_poly.pdbx_strand_id
1 'polypeptide(L)'
;MHGDYFEVAQSIKGNVDQIRAFRQIIAEGKKAIFGEGIVLSISDKRQMIENFYGSQAPSEIEVHPPDVVKTKGSGRRPITRLEQAMKMKAKPGRKCAECGEVGNHDARNCKKIKEKENNK
;
A
#
# COMPACT_ATOMS: atom_id res chain seq x y z
N MET A 1 31.49 0.24 32.23
CA MET A 1 31.33 -0.39 30.90
C MET A 1 31.92 0.47 29.78
N HIS A 2 31.32 1.61 29.39
CA HIS A 2 31.88 2.42 28.30
C HIS A 2 33.13 3.24 28.70
N GLY A 3 33.26 3.57 29.99
CA GLY A 3 34.43 4.27 30.56
C GLY A 3 35.68 3.40 30.58
N ASP A 4 35.58 2.20 31.15
CA ASP A 4 36.70 1.26 31.30
C ASP A 4 37.35 0.89 29.94
N TYR A 5 36.53 0.70 28.89
CA TYR A 5 37.03 0.47 27.53
C TYR A 5 37.83 1.67 27.00
N PHE A 6 37.32 2.87 27.21
CA PHE A 6 37.93 4.10 26.69
C PHE A 6 39.24 4.44 27.41
N GLU A 7 39.34 4.18 28.71
CA GLU A 7 40.57 4.33 29.48
C GLU A 7 41.66 3.39 28.96
N VAL A 8 41.36 2.10 28.82
CA VAL A 8 42.30 1.10 28.31
C VAL A 8 42.76 1.43 26.89
N ALA A 9 41.85 1.86 26.02
CA ALA A 9 42.19 2.27 24.65
C ALA A 9 43.11 3.51 24.60
N GLN A 10 42.95 4.45 25.53
CA GLN A 10 43.85 5.60 25.65
C GLN A 10 45.23 5.21 26.19
N SER A 11 45.29 4.34 27.20
CA SER A 11 46.55 3.91 27.82
C SER A 11 47.44 3.09 26.88
N ILE A 12 46.85 2.36 25.94
CA ILE A 12 47.56 1.49 24.99
C ILE A 12 48.06 2.26 23.75
N LYS A 13 47.62 3.51 23.57
CA LYS A 13 47.86 4.29 22.34
C LYS A 13 49.37 4.46 22.07
N GLY A 14 49.85 3.87 20.97
CA GLY A 14 51.22 4.02 20.48
C GLY A 14 52.16 2.85 20.81
N ASN A 15 51.74 1.89 21.65
CA ASN A 15 52.52 0.68 21.93
C ASN A 15 51.94 -0.51 21.17
N VAL A 16 52.65 -0.94 20.12
CA VAL A 16 52.18 -2.00 19.19
C VAL A 16 52.01 -3.34 19.89
N ASP A 17 52.86 -3.67 20.86
CA ASP A 17 52.80 -4.94 21.59
C ASP A 17 51.59 -4.99 22.53
N GLN A 18 51.30 -3.88 23.21
CA GLN A 18 50.11 -3.75 24.05
C GLN A 18 48.82 -3.78 23.20
N ILE A 19 48.82 -3.17 22.01
CA ILE A 19 47.71 -3.25 21.06
C ILE A 19 47.46 -4.70 20.64
N ARG A 20 48.52 -5.45 20.34
CA ARG A 20 48.43 -6.86 19.95
C ARG A 20 47.88 -7.72 21.09
N ALA A 21 48.40 -7.56 22.30
CA ALA A 21 47.95 -8.28 23.48
C ALA A 21 46.46 -8.01 23.77
N PHE A 22 46.04 -6.75 23.73
CA PHE A 22 44.64 -6.37 23.94
C PHE A 22 43.69 -6.96 22.89
N ARG A 23 44.09 -6.95 21.62
CA ARG A 23 43.32 -7.63 20.56
C ARG A 23 43.15 -9.12 20.83
N GLN A 24 44.19 -9.78 21.33
CA GLN A 24 44.19 -11.21 21.61
C GLN A 24 43.23 -11.54 22.75
N ILE A 25 43.28 -10.76 23.84
CA ILE A 25 42.34 -10.86 24.97
C ILE A 25 40.90 -10.64 24.52
N ILE A 26 40.63 -9.64 23.67
CA ILE A 26 39.28 -9.42 23.13
C ILE A 26 38.83 -10.61 22.27
N ALA A 27 39.71 -11.14 21.43
CA ALA A 27 39.38 -12.27 20.56
C ALA A 27 39.08 -13.54 21.38
N GLU A 28 39.87 -13.80 22.41
CA GLU A 28 39.67 -14.92 23.35
C GLU A 28 38.39 -14.75 24.16
N GLY A 29 38.15 -13.55 24.72
CA GLY A 29 36.92 -13.23 25.44
C GLY A 29 35.69 -13.36 24.56
N LYS A 30 35.76 -12.91 23.29
CA LYS A 30 34.70 -13.11 22.30
C LYS A 30 34.43 -14.60 22.08
N LYS A 31 35.48 -15.41 21.89
CA LYS A 31 35.35 -16.86 21.68
C LYS A 31 34.78 -17.58 22.91
N ALA A 32 35.19 -17.17 24.11
CA ALA A 32 34.71 -17.77 25.36
C ALA A 32 33.23 -17.46 25.65
N ILE A 33 32.79 -16.22 25.39
CA ILE A 33 31.41 -15.78 25.67
C ILE A 33 30.44 -16.25 24.57
N PHE A 34 30.87 -16.21 23.31
CA PHE A 34 29.96 -16.36 22.17
C PHE A 34 30.32 -17.51 21.21
N GLY A 35 31.41 -18.25 21.47
CA GLY A 35 31.90 -19.28 20.56
C GLY A 35 32.51 -18.70 19.27
N GLU A 36 32.63 -19.54 18.22
CA GLU A 36 33.00 -19.10 16.86
C GLU A 36 31.83 -18.46 16.11
N GLY A 37 30.63 -18.50 16.70
CA GLY A 37 29.42 -17.91 16.15
C GLY A 37 29.42 -16.39 16.24
N ILE A 38 29.10 -15.74 15.13
CA ILE A 38 28.79 -14.30 15.11
C ILE A 38 27.60 -14.07 16.04
N VAL A 39 27.80 -13.23 17.06
CA VAL A 39 26.71 -12.67 17.87
C VAL A 39 25.79 -11.89 16.94
N LEU A 40 24.61 -12.44 16.74
CA LEU A 40 23.52 -11.89 15.93
C LEU A 40 23.98 -11.59 14.51
N SER A 41 24.06 -12.63 13.68
CA SER A 41 23.91 -12.37 12.26
C SER A 41 22.57 -11.62 12.09
N ILE A 42 22.65 -10.44 11.49
CA ILE A 42 21.48 -9.70 10.98
C ILE A 42 20.70 -10.57 9.97
N SER A 43 21.26 -11.71 9.57
CA SER A 43 20.74 -12.64 8.58
C SER A 43 19.44 -13.31 9.00
N ASP A 44 19.09 -13.38 10.30
CA ASP A 44 17.81 -13.96 10.72
C ASP A 44 16.96 -13.01 11.58
N LYS A 45 16.64 -11.83 11.00
CA LYS A 45 15.59 -10.94 11.54
C LYS A 45 14.30 -11.69 11.88
N ARG A 46 13.99 -12.73 11.10
CA ARG A 46 12.87 -13.63 11.35
C ARG A 46 13.00 -14.34 12.70
N GLN A 47 14.12 -15.01 12.98
CA GLN A 47 14.33 -15.69 14.27
C GLN A 47 14.32 -14.70 15.43
N MET A 48 14.86 -13.50 15.26
CA MET A 48 14.81 -12.47 16.30
C MET A 48 13.37 -12.07 16.64
N ILE A 49 12.53 -11.86 15.63
CA ILE A 49 11.11 -11.54 15.80
C ILE A 49 10.38 -12.72 16.44
N GLU A 50 10.59 -13.94 15.95
CA GLU A 50 9.93 -15.14 16.48
C GLU A 50 10.30 -15.41 17.94
N ASN A 51 11.57 -15.21 18.31
CA ASN A 51 12.02 -15.32 19.70
C ASN A 51 11.46 -14.22 20.59
N PHE A 52 11.32 -12.99 20.08
CA PHE A 52 10.77 -11.86 20.83
C PHE A 52 9.27 -12.03 21.10
N TYR A 53 8.51 -12.45 20.09
CA TYR A 53 7.07 -12.71 20.21
C TYR A 53 6.73 -14.10 20.75
N GLY A 54 7.73 -14.97 20.95
CA GLY A 54 7.56 -16.34 21.46
C GLY A 54 6.75 -17.27 20.55
N SER A 55 6.62 -16.91 19.27
CA SER A 55 5.80 -17.63 18.30
C SER A 55 6.42 -17.56 16.91
N GLN A 56 6.32 -18.66 16.17
CA GLN A 56 6.80 -18.72 14.80
C GLN A 56 5.85 -17.99 13.85
N ALA A 57 6.39 -17.35 12.82
CA ALA A 57 5.56 -16.73 11.80
C ALA A 57 4.77 -17.81 11.03
N PRO A 58 3.46 -17.62 10.80
CA PRO A 58 2.66 -18.54 10.01
C PRO A 58 3.20 -18.64 8.57
N SER A 59 3.11 -19.85 7.98
CA SER A 59 3.59 -20.12 6.62
C SER A 59 2.75 -19.45 5.54
N GLU A 60 1.47 -19.18 5.84
CA GLU A 60 0.51 -18.57 4.94
C GLU A 60 -0.27 -17.49 5.70
N ILE A 61 -0.43 -16.33 5.06
CA ILE A 61 -1.12 -15.18 5.63
C ILE A 61 -2.16 -14.74 4.61
N GLU A 62 -3.43 -14.82 4.98
CA GLU A 62 -4.51 -14.23 4.19
C GLU A 62 -4.61 -12.74 4.50
N VAL A 63 -4.25 -11.90 3.52
CA VAL A 63 -4.32 -10.44 3.66
C VAL A 63 -5.65 -9.95 3.10
N HIS A 64 -6.56 -9.55 3.97
CA HIS A 64 -7.80 -8.89 3.54
C HIS A 64 -7.52 -7.43 3.12
N PRO A 65 -8.18 -6.93 2.06
CA PRO A 65 -8.12 -5.51 1.75
C PRO A 65 -8.68 -4.70 2.93
N PRO A 66 -8.15 -3.49 3.18
CA PRO A 66 -8.68 -2.64 4.23
C PRO A 66 -10.14 -2.30 3.94
N ASP A 67 -10.94 -2.20 5.00
CA ASP A 67 -12.30 -1.73 4.89
C ASP A 67 -12.33 -0.37 4.19
N VAL A 68 -13.15 -0.25 3.14
CA VAL A 68 -13.28 1.01 2.41
C VAL A 68 -14.01 2.01 3.31
N VAL A 69 -13.24 2.81 4.03
CA VAL A 69 -13.77 3.86 4.89
C VAL A 69 -14.22 5.04 4.04
N LYS A 70 -15.46 5.51 4.26
CA LYS A 70 -15.95 6.76 3.64
C LYS A 70 -15.22 7.95 4.25
N THR A 71 -14.24 8.48 3.52
CA THR A 71 -13.53 9.71 3.90
C THR A 71 -14.38 10.95 3.64
N LYS A 72 -14.03 12.09 4.26
CA LYS A 72 -14.68 13.38 3.99
C LYS A 72 -14.55 13.71 2.49
N GLY A 73 -15.67 13.75 1.77
CA GLY A 73 -15.70 13.99 0.32
C GLY A 73 -15.86 12.74 -0.55
N SER A 74 -15.86 11.53 0.03
CA SER A 74 -16.11 10.27 -0.72
C SER A 74 -17.58 10.06 -1.12
N GLY A 75 -18.51 10.81 -0.51
CA GLY A 75 -19.93 10.77 -0.82
C GLY A 75 -20.30 11.75 -1.95
N ARG A 76 -21.28 11.36 -2.79
CA ARG A 76 -21.94 12.32 -3.69
C ARG A 76 -22.78 13.29 -2.86
N ARG A 77 -22.80 14.58 -3.25
CA ARG A 77 -23.71 15.58 -2.66
C ARG A 77 -25.16 15.06 -2.77
N PRO A 78 -25.95 15.05 -1.68
CA PRO A 78 -27.38 14.78 -1.74
C PRO A 78 -28.06 15.78 -2.68
N ILE A 79 -28.81 15.26 -3.65
CA ILE A 79 -29.53 16.08 -4.62
C ILE A 79 -30.89 16.45 -4.03
N THR A 80 -31.23 17.74 -4.04
CA THR A 80 -32.53 18.23 -3.58
C THR A 80 -33.66 17.83 -4.54
N ARG A 81 -34.90 17.76 -4.03
CA ARG A 81 -36.08 17.48 -4.87
C ARG A 81 -36.21 18.46 -6.04
N LEU A 82 -35.85 19.74 -5.81
CA LEU A 82 -35.85 20.78 -6.83
C LEU A 82 -34.80 20.48 -7.94
N GLU A 83 -33.57 20.17 -7.56
CA GLU A 83 -32.51 19.80 -8.52
C GLU A 83 -32.85 18.54 -9.32
N GLN A 84 -33.50 17.55 -8.69
CA GLN A 84 -33.99 16.37 -9.38
C GLN A 84 -35.09 16.72 -10.37
N ALA A 85 -36.06 17.53 -9.98
CA ALA A 85 -37.14 17.99 -10.86
C ALA A 85 -36.60 18.82 -12.04
N MET A 86 -35.61 19.69 -11.82
CA MET A 86 -34.98 20.46 -12.91
C MET A 86 -34.24 19.55 -13.90
N LYS A 87 -33.51 18.52 -13.44
CA LYS A 87 -32.89 17.53 -14.32
C LYS A 87 -33.91 16.78 -15.18
N MET A 88 -35.06 16.45 -14.59
CA MET A 88 -36.15 15.76 -15.30
C MET A 88 -36.88 16.69 -16.29
N LYS A 89 -36.99 17.99 -15.98
CA LYS A 89 -37.61 18.99 -16.86
C LYS A 89 -36.75 19.38 -18.07
N ALA A 90 -35.42 19.21 -18.01
CA ALA A 90 -34.48 19.84 -18.94
C ALA A 90 -34.15 19.04 -20.23
N LYS A 91 -34.93 18.05 -20.65
CA LYS A 91 -34.71 17.40 -21.95
C LYS A 91 -36.00 17.34 -22.76
N PRO A 92 -36.34 18.40 -23.52
CA PRO A 92 -37.35 18.26 -24.55
C PRO A 92 -36.92 17.13 -25.50
N GLY A 93 -37.86 16.26 -25.88
CA GLY A 93 -37.61 15.22 -26.88
C GLY A 93 -37.03 15.84 -28.14
N ARG A 94 -36.13 15.14 -28.83
CA ARG A 94 -35.60 15.62 -30.10
C ARG A 94 -36.71 15.54 -31.15
N LYS A 95 -36.88 16.59 -31.95
CA LYS A 95 -37.72 16.54 -33.15
C LYS A 95 -37.01 15.69 -34.20
N CYS A 96 -37.66 14.65 -34.71
CA CYS A 96 -37.17 13.87 -35.82
C CYS A 96 -37.16 14.73 -37.09
N ALA A 97 -36.04 14.76 -37.82
CA ALA A 97 -35.93 15.55 -39.05
C ALA A 97 -36.81 15.00 -40.19
N GLU A 98 -37.10 13.70 -40.17
CA GLU A 98 -37.79 12.99 -41.25
C GLU A 98 -39.31 12.99 -41.11
N CYS A 99 -39.83 12.65 -39.93
CA CYS A 99 -41.28 12.66 -39.69
C CYS A 99 -41.78 13.93 -38.98
N GLY A 100 -40.88 14.78 -38.50
CA GLY A 100 -41.22 16.02 -37.79
C GLY A 100 -41.78 15.81 -36.37
N GLU A 101 -41.88 14.59 -35.87
CA GLU A 101 -42.44 14.31 -34.54
C GLU A 101 -41.40 14.48 -33.43
N VAL A 102 -41.85 14.98 -32.29
CA VAL A 102 -41.05 15.08 -31.06
C VAL A 102 -41.22 13.79 -30.26
N GLY A 103 -40.15 13.02 -30.10
CA GLY A 103 -40.24 11.74 -29.39
C GLY A 103 -38.88 11.08 -29.16
N ASN A 104 -38.90 9.81 -28.74
CA ASN A 104 -37.70 9.01 -28.44
C ASN A 104 -37.08 8.37 -29.69
N HIS A 105 -37.08 9.08 -30.82
CA HIS A 105 -36.45 8.61 -32.06
C HIS A 105 -35.85 9.79 -32.85
N ASP A 106 -34.85 9.50 -33.66
CA ASP A 106 -34.26 10.43 -34.62
C ASP A 106 -34.49 9.94 -36.06
N ALA A 107 -33.96 10.66 -37.05
CA ALA A 107 -34.10 10.31 -38.46
C ALA A 107 -33.59 8.88 -38.77
N ARG A 108 -32.55 8.42 -38.07
CA ARG A 108 -31.90 7.12 -38.29
C ARG A 108 -32.74 5.94 -37.79
N ASN A 109 -33.63 6.19 -36.82
CA ASN A 109 -34.50 5.16 -36.25
C ASN A 109 -35.99 5.49 -36.45
N CYS A 110 -36.33 6.26 -37.48
CA CYS A 110 -37.71 6.62 -37.77
C CYS A 110 -38.46 5.43 -38.37
N LYS A 111 -39.43 4.87 -37.64
CA LYS A 111 -40.23 3.72 -38.10
C LYS A 111 -41.07 4.04 -39.34
N LYS A 112 -41.53 5.30 -39.47
CA LYS A 112 -42.32 5.76 -40.63
C LYS A 112 -41.55 5.70 -41.94
N ILE A 113 -40.22 5.72 -41.92
CA ILE A 113 -39.40 5.49 -43.12
C ILE A 113 -39.34 4.00 -43.43
N LYS A 114 -39.01 3.17 -42.43
CA LYS A 114 -38.93 1.72 -42.60
C LYS A 114 -40.23 1.12 -43.14
N GLU A 115 -41.38 1.61 -42.68
CA GLU A 115 -42.69 1.20 -43.19
C GLU A 115 -42.95 1.64 -44.63
N LYS A 116 -42.43 2.80 -45.07
CA LYS A 116 -42.53 3.28 -46.46
C LYS A 116 -41.59 2.53 -47.41
N GLU A 117 -40.42 2.13 -46.94
CA GLU A 117 -39.48 1.32 -47.72
C GLU A 117 -39.97 -0.13 -47.90
N ASN A 118 -40.65 -0.70 -46.91
CA ASN A 118 -41.17 -2.06 -46.96
C ASN A 118 -42.49 -2.20 -47.77
N ASN A 119 -43.16 -1.09 -48.09
CA ASN A 119 -44.44 -1.08 -48.81
C ASN A 119 -44.30 -0.52 -50.24
N LYS A 120 -43.08 -0.54 -50.78
CA LYS A 120 -42.71 -0.16 -52.14
C LYS A 120 -42.13 -1.38 -52.84
#